data_AF-A0A0C2ZFI3-F1
#
_entry.id   AF-A0A0C2ZFI3-F1
#
_cell.length_a   1.000
_cell.length_b   1.000
_cell.length_c   1.000
_cell.angle_alpha   90.00
_cell.angle_beta   90.00
_cell.angle_gamma   90.00
#
_symmetry.space_group_name_H-M   'P 1'
#
loop_
_entity.id
_entity.type
_entity.pdbx_description
1 polymer ?
#
loop_
_entity_poly.entity_id
_entity_poly.type
_entity_poly.pdbx_seq_one_letter_code
_entity_poly.pdbx_strand_id
1 'polypeptide(L)'
;MKMKYIKDKLTLLRTQVAIDNEILHFDINKIVEDVYMHILNDVYGWELKNANLLKENFPAIDLIDDTNKIVIQITSTTDTTKLKKTIQKFKALNGYDNYHLKMFYINDKPNFNSSSLKEFSKDGISKTDLLGIKDILEKVQSDVDICDKLYATLQKIFKNTQKDKISITIHGDVKGVVHAESGSVINQTIS
;
A
#
# COMPACT_ATOMS: atom_id res chain seq x y z
N MET A 1 -7.19 -20.94 5.38
CA MET A 1 -8.26 -20.07 5.91
C MET A 1 -8.02 -18.63 5.44
N LYS A 2 -9.08 -17.89 5.03
CA LYS A 2 -9.01 -16.56 4.40
C LYS A 2 -8.27 -15.52 5.26
N MET A 3 -8.56 -15.48 6.56
CA MET A 3 -7.88 -14.60 7.52
C MET A 3 -6.35 -14.76 7.52
N LYS A 4 -5.84 -16.00 7.50
CA LYS A 4 -4.40 -16.25 7.43
C LYS A 4 -3.80 -15.65 6.15
N TYR A 5 -4.47 -15.85 5.01
CA TYR A 5 -4.02 -15.29 3.73
C TYR A 5 -3.98 -13.76 3.76
N ILE A 6 -5.04 -13.11 4.27
CA ILE A 6 -5.08 -11.64 4.41
C ILE A 6 -3.90 -11.15 5.25
N LYS A 7 -3.70 -11.75 6.43
CA LYS A 7 -2.58 -11.41 7.32
C LYS A 7 -1.24 -11.57 6.59
N ASP A 8 -1.01 -12.70 5.94
CA ASP A 8 0.24 -12.99 5.23
C ASP A 8 0.50 -11.94 4.11
N LYS A 9 -0.53 -11.49 3.41
CA LYS A 9 -0.41 -10.45 2.35
C LYS A 9 -0.16 -9.06 2.91
N LEU A 10 -0.82 -8.66 3.99
CA LEU A 10 -0.55 -7.39 4.65
C LEU A 10 0.87 -7.36 5.24
N THR A 11 1.33 -8.47 5.82
CA THR A 11 2.73 -8.62 6.26
C THR A 11 3.71 -8.50 5.11
N LEU A 12 3.43 -9.16 3.97
CA LEU A 12 4.28 -9.04 2.77
C LEU A 12 4.40 -7.59 2.30
N LEU A 13 3.29 -6.85 2.20
CA LEU A 13 3.30 -5.43 1.81
C LEU A 13 4.12 -4.58 2.76
N ARG A 14 3.93 -4.76 4.08
CA ARG A 14 4.70 -4.05 5.10
C ARG A 14 6.20 -4.31 4.95
N THR A 15 6.61 -5.57 4.79
CA THR A 15 8.02 -5.93 4.64
C THR A 15 8.62 -5.37 3.36
N GLN A 16 7.89 -5.42 2.23
CA GLN A 16 8.36 -4.86 0.97
C GLN A 16 8.60 -3.34 1.09
N VAL A 17 7.65 -2.61 1.69
CA VAL A 17 7.79 -1.17 1.94
C VAL A 17 8.97 -0.86 2.86
N ALA A 18 9.21 -1.68 3.88
CA ALA A 18 10.34 -1.49 4.78
C ALA A 18 11.68 -1.63 4.02
N ILE A 19 11.84 -2.72 3.26
CA ILE A 19 13.05 -3.00 2.47
C ILE A 19 13.28 -1.90 1.41
N ASP A 20 12.24 -1.53 0.67
CA ASP A 20 12.37 -0.55 -0.41
C ASP A 20 12.73 0.86 0.12
N ASN A 21 12.24 1.24 1.30
CA ASN A 21 12.64 2.48 1.94
C ASN A 21 14.11 2.45 2.40
N GLU A 22 14.64 1.29 2.83
CA GLU A 22 16.06 1.14 3.20
C GLU A 22 17.00 1.30 2.00
N ILE A 23 16.57 0.87 0.80
CA ILE A 23 17.34 1.03 -0.44
C ILE A 23 16.98 2.33 -1.22
N LEU A 24 16.24 3.25 -0.60
CA LEU A 24 15.80 4.54 -1.19
C LEU A 24 14.99 4.40 -2.50
N HIS A 25 14.29 3.28 -2.67
CA HIS A 25 13.48 2.97 -3.84
C HIS A 25 12.01 3.37 -3.63
N PHE A 26 11.69 4.64 -3.85
CA PHE A 26 10.38 5.21 -3.51
C PHE A 26 9.26 4.91 -4.50
N ASP A 27 9.55 4.28 -5.65
CA ASP A 27 8.53 3.93 -6.65
C ASP A 27 7.49 2.95 -6.11
N ILE A 28 7.86 2.12 -5.12
CA ILE A 28 6.92 1.24 -4.43
C ILE A 28 5.82 2.00 -3.70
N ASN A 29 6.09 3.22 -3.22
CA ASN A 29 5.14 3.94 -2.38
C ASN A 29 3.87 4.28 -3.17
N LYS A 30 3.99 4.66 -4.44
CA LYS A 30 2.85 4.90 -5.33
C LYS A 30 2.01 3.63 -5.54
N ILE A 31 2.67 2.50 -5.79
CA ILE A 31 1.99 1.20 -5.95
C ILE A 31 1.25 0.84 -4.65
N VAL A 32 1.88 1.11 -3.51
CA VAL A 32 1.33 0.77 -2.20
C VAL A 32 0.16 1.68 -1.82
N GLU A 33 0.18 2.96 -2.20
CA GLU A 33 -0.97 3.86 -2.08
C GLU A 33 -2.19 3.28 -2.81
N ASP A 34 -2.04 2.85 -4.06
CA ASP A 34 -3.12 2.24 -4.83
C ASP A 34 -3.60 0.91 -4.23
N VAL A 35 -2.68 0.08 -3.73
CA VAL A 35 -3.06 -1.17 -3.06
C VAL A 35 -3.85 -0.89 -1.79
N TYR A 36 -3.41 0.05 -0.94
CA TYR A 36 -4.13 0.40 0.27
C TYR A 36 -5.44 1.15 -0.01
N MET A 37 -5.57 1.88 -1.11
CA MET A 37 -6.84 2.43 -1.58
C MET A 37 -7.90 1.33 -1.73
N HIS A 38 -7.58 0.26 -2.45
CA HIS A 38 -8.50 -0.87 -2.63
C HIS A 38 -8.82 -1.56 -1.31
N ILE A 39 -7.81 -1.78 -0.46
CA ILE A 39 -8.00 -2.42 0.85
C ILE A 39 -8.92 -1.58 1.75
N LEU A 40 -8.69 -0.26 1.82
CA LEU A 40 -9.47 0.63 2.67
C LEU A 40 -10.91 0.79 2.18
N ASN A 41 -11.13 0.84 0.87
CA ASN A 41 -12.48 0.83 0.29
C ASN A 41 -13.24 -0.46 0.62
N ASP A 42 -12.56 -1.61 0.64
CA ASP A 42 -13.18 -2.87 1.03
C ASP A 42 -13.53 -2.94 2.51
N VAL A 43 -12.64 -2.45 3.37
CA VAL A 43 -12.78 -2.57 4.83
C VAL A 43 -13.73 -1.55 5.42
N TYR A 44 -13.78 -0.33 4.88
CA TYR A 44 -14.54 0.77 5.46
C TYR A 44 -15.73 1.21 4.60
N GLY A 45 -15.89 0.66 3.40
CA GLY A 45 -16.97 1.05 2.48
C GLY A 45 -16.79 2.45 1.90
N TRP A 46 -15.55 2.96 1.85
CA TRP A 46 -15.21 4.25 1.26
C TRP A 46 -15.08 4.17 -0.26
N GLU A 47 -15.04 5.33 -0.88
CA GLU A 47 -14.88 5.57 -2.32
C GLU A 47 -13.56 6.31 -2.61
N LEU A 48 -12.48 5.88 -1.96
CA LEU A 48 -11.15 6.47 -2.11
C LEU A 48 -10.64 6.33 -3.54
N LYS A 49 -10.02 7.41 -4.02
CA LYS A 49 -9.27 7.52 -5.27
C LYS A 49 -7.87 8.05 -4.97
N ASN A 50 -6.89 7.72 -5.81
CA ASN A 50 -5.56 8.28 -5.70
C ASN A 50 -5.59 9.80 -6.01
N ALA A 51 -5.14 10.61 -5.07
CA ALA A 51 -5.15 12.08 -5.17
C ALA A 51 -4.22 12.59 -6.28
N ASN A 52 -3.16 11.85 -6.61
CA ASN A 52 -2.26 12.20 -7.71
C ASN A 52 -2.96 12.19 -9.07
N LEU A 53 -4.09 11.48 -9.22
CA LEU A 53 -4.91 11.51 -10.44
C LEU A 53 -5.69 12.82 -10.61
N LEU A 54 -5.93 13.55 -9.53
CA LEU A 54 -6.65 14.84 -9.54
C LEU A 54 -5.69 16.01 -9.70
N LYS A 55 -4.53 15.94 -9.05
CA LYS A 55 -3.47 16.94 -9.12
C LYS A 55 -2.15 16.28 -8.74
N GLU A 56 -1.15 16.35 -9.62
CA GLU A 56 0.19 15.86 -9.29
C GLU A 56 0.74 16.51 -8.02
N ASN A 57 1.37 15.69 -7.17
CA ASN A 57 1.99 16.11 -5.92
C ASN A 57 1.00 16.82 -4.99
N PHE A 58 -0.21 16.27 -4.86
CA PHE A 58 -1.20 16.79 -3.93
C PHE A 58 -0.59 16.89 -2.51
N PRO A 59 -0.73 18.03 -1.80
CA PRO A 59 0.07 18.27 -0.59
C PRO A 59 -0.24 17.30 0.56
N ALA A 60 0.60 16.28 0.72
CA ALA A 60 0.54 15.31 1.83
C ALA A 60 -0.81 14.61 1.99
N ILE A 61 -1.47 14.34 0.86
CA ILE A 61 -2.66 13.50 0.77
C ILE A 61 -2.41 12.56 -0.39
N ASP A 62 -2.55 11.27 -0.13
CA ASP A 62 -2.34 10.25 -1.15
C ASP A 62 -3.69 9.76 -1.69
N LEU A 63 -4.72 9.71 -0.83
CA LEU A 63 -6.05 9.24 -1.18
C LEU A 63 -7.14 10.25 -0.79
N ILE A 64 -8.19 10.32 -1.61
CA ILE A 64 -9.32 11.22 -1.42
C ILE A 64 -10.63 10.51 -1.72
N ASP A 65 -11.64 10.79 -0.90
CA ASP A 65 -13.03 10.39 -1.10
C ASP A 65 -13.91 11.64 -1.00
N ASP A 66 -14.42 12.07 -2.15
CA ASP A 66 -15.28 13.26 -2.25
C ASP A 66 -16.70 13.01 -1.74
N THR A 67 -17.15 11.76 -1.71
CA THR A 67 -18.49 11.36 -1.27
C THR A 67 -18.56 11.42 0.26
N ASN A 68 -17.60 10.78 0.93
CA ASN A 68 -17.52 10.74 2.39
C ASN A 68 -16.73 11.93 2.98
N LYS A 69 -16.16 12.80 2.13
CA LYS A 69 -15.30 13.93 2.53
C LYS A 69 -14.14 13.46 3.40
N ILE A 70 -13.40 12.47 2.93
CA ILE A 70 -12.24 11.90 3.63
C ILE A 70 -10.98 12.13 2.79
N VAL A 71 -9.89 12.45 3.47
CA VAL A 71 -8.55 12.46 2.88
C VAL A 71 -7.64 11.58 3.73
N ILE A 72 -6.76 10.81 3.08
CA ILE A 72 -5.86 9.89 3.76
C ILE A 72 -4.43 10.10 3.29
N GLN A 73 -3.53 10.27 4.25
CA GLN A 73 -2.10 10.08 4.04
C GLN A 73 -1.73 8.65 4.45
N ILE A 74 -1.20 7.89 3.52
CA ILE A 74 -0.49 6.63 3.72
C ILE A 74 0.94 6.95 4.16
N THR A 75 1.44 6.27 5.20
CA THR A 75 2.82 6.47 5.66
C THR A 75 3.47 5.20 6.19
N SER A 76 4.78 5.06 5.97
CA SER A 76 5.64 4.05 6.59
C SER A 76 6.41 4.60 7.80
N THR A 77 6.32 5.90 8.11
CA THR A 77 7.01 6.51 9.25
C THR A 77 6.38 6.12 10.58
N THR A 78 7.19 5.87 11.60
CA THR A 78 6.75 5.45 12.94
C THR A 78 6.79 6.58 13.99
N ASP A 79 7.09 7.82 13.58
CA ASP A 79 7.08 9.00 14.45
C ASP A 79 5.92 9.97 14.15
N THR A 80 5.69 10.91 15.07
CA THR A 80 4.58 11.88 14.99
C THR A 80 4.89 13.12 14.14
N THR A 81 6.14 13.30 13.69
CA THR A 81 6.58 14.45 12.89
C THR A 81 5.84 14.48 11.56
N LYS A 82 5.65 13.31 10.93
CA LYS A 82 4.90 13.19 9.67
C LYS A 82 3.45 13.62 9.86
N LEU A 83 2.77 13.16 10.91
CA LEU A 83 1.40 13.57 11.24
C LEU A 83 1.31 15.10 11.43
N LYS A 84 2.21 15.71 12.23
CA LYS A 84 2.24 17.16 12.45
C LYS A 84 2.36 17.94 11.13
N LYS A 85 3.28 17.52 10.26
CA LYS A 85 3.47 18.13 8.93
C LYS A 85 2.26 17.93 8.02
N THR A 86 1.63 16.76 8.05
CA THR A 86 0.43 16.48 7.25
C THR A 86 -0.74 17.34 7.71
N ILE A 87 -0.99 17.48 9.02
CA ILE A 87 -2.03 18.37 9.57
C ILE A 87 -1.82 19.81 9.08
N GLN A 88 -0.60 20.33 9.20
CA GLN A 88 -0.27 21.70 8.78
C GLN A 88 -0.51 21.91 7.28
N LYS A 89 -0.08 20.97 6.45
CA LYS A 89 -0.29 21.02 4.99
C LYS A 89 -1.77 20.92 4.66
N PHE A 90 -2.50 20.02 5.29
CA PHE A 90 -3.93 19.83 5.08
C PHE A 90 -4.72 21.09 5.41
N LYS A 91 -4.47 21.70 6.57
CA LYS A 91 -5.12 22.97 6.99
C LYS A 91 -4.83 24.16 6.07
N ALA A 92 -3.75 24.10 5.29
CA ALA A 92 -3.40 25.15 4.33
C ALA A 92 -4.06 24.95 2.95
N LEU A 93 -4.84 23.88 2.75
CA LEU A 93 -5.51 23.60 1.49
C LEU A 93 -6.86 24.31 1.39
N ASN A 94 -6.97 25.19 0.39
CA ASN A 94 -8.24 25.83 0.08
C ASN A 94 -9.22 24.82 -0.56
N GLY A 95 -10.48 24.85 -0.11
CA GLY A 95 -11.56 24.02 -0.67
C GLY A 95 -11.72 22.64 -0.02
N TYR A 96 -10.98 22.37 1.06
CA TYR A 96 -11.02 21.09 1.79
C TYR A 96 -11.50 21.23 3.24
N ASP A 97 -12.09 22.38 3.59
CA ASP A 97 -12.51 22.71 4.97
C ASP A 97 -13.54 21.72 5.55
N ASN A 98 -14.31 21.07 4.68
CA ASN A 98 -15.30 20.05 5.05
C ASN A 98 -14.77 18.61 4.97
N TYR A 99 -13.48 18.41 4.69
CA TYR A 99 -12.87 17.07 4.64
C TYR A 99 -12.27 16.69 5.99
N HIS A 100 -12.27 15.38 6.26
CA HIS A 100 -11.70 14.78 7.46
C HIS A 100 -10.39 14.06 7.12
N LEU A 101 -9.30 14.54 7.72
CA LEU A 101 -7.98 13.94 7.57
C LEU A 101 -7.83 12.66 8.39
N LYS A 102 -7.33 11.61 7.74
CA LYS A 102 -6.90 10.35 8.37
C LYS A 102 -5.46 10.03 8.01
N MET A 103 -4.78 9.31 8.91
CA MET A 103 -3.48 8.70 8.65
C MET A 103 -3.65 7.20 8.58
N PHE A 104 -3.00 6.57 7.60
CA PHE A 104 -2.84 5.12 7.57
C PHE A 104 -1.36 4.73 7.68
N TYR A 105 -1.02 4.02 8.75
CA TYR A 105 0.33 3.56 9.05
C TYR A 105 0.53 2.14 8.51
N ILE A 106 1.43 1.99 7.53
CA ILE A 106 1.86 0.69 6.99
C ILE A 106 2.71 -0.06 8.02
N ASN A 107 3.63 0.65 8.64
CA ASN A 107 4.40 0.18 9.78
C ASN A 107 3.59 0.39 11.08
N ASP A 108 4.24 0.23 12.23
CA ASP A 108 3.58 0.45 13.50
C ASP A 108 3.19 1.92 13.67
N LYS A 109 2.01 2.14 14.24
CA LYS A 109 1.57 3.47 14.64
C LYS A 109 2.58 4.06 15.63
N PRO A 110 2.86 5.37 15.58
CA PRO A 110 3.63 6.03 16.62
C PRO A 110 3.05 5.75 18.00
N ASN A 111 3.91 5.73 19.02
CA ASN A 111 3.45 5.66 20.39
C ASN A 111 2.84 7.02 20.81
N PHE A 112 1.53 7.15 20.62
CA PHE A 112 0.81 8.35 20.99
C PHE A 112 0.51 8.37 22.49
N ASN A 113 1.29 9.15 23.25
CA ASN A 113 0.97 9.41 24.64
C ASN A 113 -0.29 10.30 24.77
N SER A 114 -0.91 10.31 25.95
CA SER A 114 -2.16 11.04 26.22
C SER A 114 -2.07 12.53 25.91
N SER A 115 -0.93 13.16 26.16
CA SER A 115 -0.70 14.58 25.87
C SER A 115 -0.68 14.85 24.36
N SER A 116 0.00 14.01 23.56
CA SER A 116 0.05 14.13 22.11
C SER A 116 -1.33 13.92 21.48
N LEU A 117 -2.10 12.94 21.94
CA LEU A 117 -3.48 12.74 21.46
C LEU A 117 -4.36 13.95 21.75
N LYS A 118 -4.25 14.53 22.97
CA LYS A 118 -4.97 15.76 23.32
C LYS A 118 -4.57 16.95 22.44
N GLU A 119 -3.31 17.06 22.06
CA GLU A 119 -2.82 18.08 21.12
C GLU A 119 -3.48 17.88 19.75
N PHE A 120 -3.38 16.68 19.17
CA PHE A 120 -3.96 16.36 17.87
C PHE A 120 -5.48 16.47 17.82
N SER A 121 -6.18 16.21 18.92
CA SER A 121 -7.63 16.40 19.00
C SER A 121 -8.04 17.87 18.88
N LYS A 122 -7.20 18.82 19.28
CA LYS A 122 -7.44 20.25 19.03
C LYS A 122 -7.33 20.59 17.55
N ASP A 123 -6.59 19.78 16.79
CA ASP A 123 -6.45 19.89 15.35
C ASP A 123 -7.51 19.09 14.58
N GLY A 124 -8.52 18.54 15.27
CA GLY A 124 -9.58 17.74 14.66
C GLY A 124 -9.22 16.29 14.38
N ILE A 125 -8.10 15.79 14.92
CA ILE A 125 -7.64 14.40 14.75
C ILE A 125 -7.92 13.59 16.01
N SER A 126 -8.72 12.54 15.84
CA SER A 126 -9.04 11.58 16.88
C SER A 126 -8.27 10.27 16.74
N LYS A 127 -8.34 9.39 17.74
CA LYS A 127 -7.71 8.07 17.68
C LYS A 127 -8.25 7.20 16.53
N THR A 128 -9.53 7.38 16.16
CA THR A 128 -10.17 6.66 15.05
C THR A 128 -9.74 7.16 13.67
N ASP A 129 -9.01 8.27 13.59
CA ASP A 129 -8.41 8.78 12.36
C ASP A 129 -6.99 8.25 12.14
N LEU A 130 -6.42 7.57 13.14
CA LEU A 130 -5.08 7.01 13.12
C LEU A 130 -5.20 5.50 12.90
N LEU A 131 -5.17 5.07 11.64
CA LEU A 131 -5.42 3.69 11.20
C LEU A 131 -4.13 2.97 10.86
N GLY A 132 -4.16 1.65 10.83
CA GLY A 132 -3.05 0.82 10.37
C GLY A 132 -3.48 -0.62 10.15
N ILE A 133 -2.51 -1.50 9.90
CA ILE A 133 -2.75 -2.92 9.61
C ILE A 133 -3.57 -3.61 10.72
N LYS A 134 -3.32 -3.26 11.99
CA LYS A 134 -4.06 -3.86 13.11
C LYS A 134 -5.56 -3.57 13.03
N ASP A 135 -5.96 -2.34 12.68
CA ASP A 135 -7.37 -1.94 12.59
C ASP A 135 -8.06 -2.66 11.42
N ILE A 136 -7.35 -2.88 10.30
CA ILE A 136 -7.84 -3.71 9.20
C ILE A 136 -8.10 -5.14 9.69
N LEU A 137 -7.13 -5.74 10.38
CA LEU A 137 -7.25 -7.12 10.86
C LEU A 137 -8.38 -7.27 11.89
N GLU A 138 -8.57 -6.30 12.77
CA GLU A 138 -9.70 -6.27 13.71
C GLU A 138 -11.04 -6.23 12.98
N LYS A 139 -11.19 -5.37 11.96
CA LYS A 139 -12.41 -5.30 11.14
C LYS A 139 -12.70 -6.60 10.39
N VAL A 140 -11.68 -7.16 9.73
CA VAL A 140 -11.73 -8.44 9.02
C VAL A 140 -12.08 -9.59 9.96
N GLN A 141 -11.62 -9.55 11.21
CA GLN A 141 -11.95 -10.57 12.20
C GLN A 141 -13.40 -10.47 12.67
N SER A 142 -13.92 -9.25 12.78
CA SER A 142 -15.27 -9.00 13.30
C SER A 142 -16.38 -9.18 12.26
N ASP A 143 -16.06 -9.17 10.97
CA ASP A 143 -17.03 -9.13 9.88
C ASP A 143 -16.62 -10.07 8.73
N VAL A 144 -17.46 -11.09 8.51
CA VAL A 144 -17.21 -12.13 7.51
C VAL A 144 -17.32 -11.62 6.08
N ASP A 145 -18.19 -10.64 5.82
CA ASP A 145 -18.39 -10.07 4.49
C ASP A 145 -17.18 -9.21 4.11
N ILE A 146 -16.66 -8.42 5.06
CA ILE A 146 -15.40 -7.69 4.89
C ILE A 146 -14.24 -8.67 4.64
N CYS A 147 -14.17 -9.76 5.39
CA CYS A 147 -13.13 -10.79 5.21
C CYS A 147 -13.17 -11.39 3.81
N ASP A 148 -14.37 -11.74 3.33
CA ASP A 148 -14.56 -12.35 2.02
C ASP A 148 -14.25 -11.38 0.87
N LYS A 149 -14.72 -10.14 0.99
CA LYS A 149 -14.45 -9.07 0.02
C LYS A 149 -12.96 -8.79 -0.08
N LEU A 150 -12.30 -8.51 1.05
CA LEU A 150 -10.87 -8.19 1.07
C LEU A 150 -10.02 -9.38 0.59
N TYR A 151 -10.38 -10.61 0.96
CA TYR A 151 -9.69 -11.80 0.46
C TYR A 151 -9.73 -11.86 -1.07
N ALA A 152 -10.90 -11.67 -1.68
CA ALA A 152 -11.05 -11.68 -3.14
C ALA A 152 -10.24 -10.56 -3.82
N THR A 153 -10.24 -9.35 -3.26
CA THR A 153 -9.46 -8.22 -3.78
C THR A 153 -7.96 -8.48 -3.72
N LEU A 154 -7.44 -8.97 -2.59
CA LEU A 154 -6.02 -9.30 -2.47
C LEU A 154 -5.64 -10.43 -3.44
N GLN A 155 -6.50 -11.43 -3.64
CA GLN A 155 -6.24 -12.46 -4.65
C GLN A 155 -6.09 -11.86 -6.06
N LYS A 156 -6.92 -10.88 -6.44
CA LYS A 156 -6.83 -10.21 -7.75
C LYS A 156 -5.52 -9.42 -7.86
N ILE A 157 -5.22 -8.59 -6.87
CA ILE A 157 -4.00 -7.77 -6.83
C ILE A 157 -2.76 -8.66 -6.99
N PHE A 158 -2.60 -9.69 -6.15
CA PHE A 158 -1.40 -10.53 -6.15
C PHE A 158 -1.35 -11.61 -7.25
N LYS A 159 -2.46 -11.90 -7.94
CA LYS A 159 -2.45 -12.72 -9.16
C LYS A 159 -1.98 -11.90 -10.36
N ASN A 160 -2.42 -10.66 -10.47
CA ASN A 160 -2.05 -9.77 -11.58
C ASN A 160 -0.54 -9.43 -11.52
N THR A 161 0.01 -9.17 -10.32
CA THR A 161 1.46 -8.92 -10.16
C THR A 161 2.36 -10.07 -10.63
N GLN A 162 1.89 -11.33 -10.58
CA GLN A 162 2.64 -12.46 -11.12
C GLN A 162 2.54 -12.55 -12.64
N LYS A 163 1.42 -12.11 -13.23
CA LYS A 163 1.22 -12.06 -14.68
C LYS A 163 2.11 -11.00 -15.32
N ASP A 164 2.25 -9.83 -14.68
CA ASP A 164 3.10 -8.73 -15.16
C ASP A 164 4.60 -9.10 -15.11
N LYS A 165 5.02 -9.93 -14.13
CA LYS A 165 6.38 -10.50 -14.06
C LYS A 165 6.64 -11.59 -15.12
N ILE A 166 5.60 -12.26 -15.63
CA ILE A 166 5.74 -13.28 -16.68
C ILE A 166 5.74 -12.65 -18.09
N SER A 167 5.17 -11.45 -18.26
CA SER A 167 5.15 -10.75 -19.56
C SER A 167 6.47 -10.07 -19.97
N ILE A 168 7.51 -10.07 -19.12
CA ILE A 168 8.85 -9.60 -19.48
C ILE A 168 9.74 -10.82 -19.73
N THR A 169 9.62 -11.42 -20.93
CA THR A 169 10.51 -12.38 -21.64
C THR A 169 9.60 -13.00 -22.71
N ILE A 170 9.66 -12.73 -24.02
CA ILE A 170 10.78 -12.77 -24.97
C ILE A 170 10.45 -11.79 -26.11
N HIS A 171 11.32 -10.83 -26.39
CA HIS A 171 11.61 -10.31 -27.74
C HIS A 171 13.09 -9.96 -27.78
N GLY A 172 13.90 -10.93 -28.21
CA GLY A 172 15.35 -10.82 -28.26
C GLY A 172 15.97 -12.16 -28.64
N ASP A 173 16.01 -12.40 -29.96
CA ASP A 173 16.78 -13.39 -30.72
C ASP A 173 17.54 -14.48 -29.95
N VAL A 174 17.03 -15.72 -30.05
CA VAL A 174 17.88 -16.92 -29.95
C VAL A 174 17.95 -17.56 -31.33
N LYS A 175 18.95 -17.18 -32.13
CA LYS A 175 19.48 -18.07 -33.18
C LYS A 175 20.33 -19.13 -32.48
N GLY A 176 19.72 -20.28 -32.22
CA GLY A 176 20.39 -21.42 -31.63
C GLY A 176 19.43 -22.59 -31.52
N VAL A 177 19.26 -23.32 -32.63
CA VAL A 177 18.55 -24.60 -32.63
C VAL A 177 19.43 -25.59 -31.88
N VAL A 178 19.00 -26.00 -30.68
CA VAL A 178 19.59 -27.15 -29.99
C VAL A 178 18.70 -28.35 -30.27
N HIS A 179 19.12 -29.19 -31.21
CA HIS A 179 18.57 -30.53 -31.36
C HIS A 179 19.00 -31.35 -30.14
N ALA A 180 18.03 -31.88 -29.41
CA ALA A 180 18.29 -32.92 -28.43
C ALA A 180 18.56 -34.22 -29.18
N GLU A 181 19.78 -34.74 -29.12
CA GLU A 181 20.02 -36.16 -29.33
C GLU A 181 21.19 -36.64 -28.47
N SER A 182 20.97 -37.82 -27.93
CA SER A 182 21.76 -38.56 -26.95
C SER A 182 23.20 -38.84 -27.39
N GLY A 183 24.12 -38.72 -26.43
CA GLY A 183 25.28 -39.59 -26.28
C GLY A 183 26.32 -39.58 -27.40
N SER A 184 27.44 -38.89 -27.18
CA SER A 184 28.76 -39.51 -26.99
C SER A 184 29.83 -38.43 -26.87
N VAL A 185 30.74 -38.62 -25.93
CA VAL A 185 31.93 -37.79 -25.73
C VAL A 185 32.97 -38.15 -26.80
N ILE A 186 33.53 -37.16 -27.49
CA ILE A 186 34.89 -37.26 -28.03
C ILE A 186 35.53 -35.87 -28.14
N ASN A 187 36.63 -35.70 -27.39
CA ASN A 187 37.60 -34.61 -27.55
C ASN A 187 38.19 -34.63 -28.96
N GLN A 188 38.47 -33.46 -29.54
CA GLN A 188 39.71 -33.22 -30.29
C GLN A 188 40.06 -31.73 -30.38
N THR A 189 41.36 -31.48 -30.25
CA THR A 189 42.07 -30.21 -30.09
C THR A 189 42.57 -29.67 -31.45
N ILE A 190 42.97 -28.39 -31.47
CA ILE A 190 43.88 -27.69 -32.43
C ILE A 190 43.18 -27.32 -33.77
N SER A 191 43.22 -26.09 -34.31
CA SER A 191 44.14 -24.93 -34.23
C SER A 191 43.40 -23.60 -34.28
#